data_AF-A0A7S3V4L2-F1
#
_entry.id   AF-A0A7S3V4L2-F1
#
_cell.length_a   1.000
_cell.length_b   1.000
_cell.length_c   1.000
_cell.angle_alpha   90.00
_cell.angle_beta   90.00
_cell.angle_gamma   90.00
#
_symmetry.space_group_name_H-M   'P 1'
#
loop_
_entity.id
_entity.type
_entity.pdbx_description
1 polymer ?
#
loop_
_entity_poly.entity_id
_entity_poly.type
_entity_poly.pdbx_seq_one_letter_code
_entity_poly.pdbx_strand_id
1 'polypeptide(L)'
;DECIRYALSKSNGEELELVIMEQVQLPKCIVRGYTIMMRSTSTGIKVNGDDASNKVWDYCIGNSGDGNMNGPVELGPLEYETLRIEGGVPAYGYEMTGSFKDKNSDSSDKKDTKAGPLELHLDEIVDESKGCYQGQEGVAAIINNRKKRELPQLLYSVIFPEEDNFYEDSQEDEEVYTNHDAPGRVQNETKMPRVGDVIYALGSGEKIKVGVLTSVAERGGSSLPETVGIVLVRRSAGILKKMKDMDLEFERNEFMNGGESDFSMASNTAEMGSGIIYPPPLDPLDGLDVVIGGGFTRGYLRVVPKRRSALKNKNKFEVESWSMSDEDVGGAGATMQFLDNETEEKLIGRSSEKPKDEIKVGPPTSTSPDKVDTTASDDAPVRSENNDSDNDNALEDKDLKAAIEAAETAAVEARRKEEKLEMLKKRAEAAIETRRKAKDDNKRRQEEEEAAEAQRLKEEEENSI
;
A
#
# COMPACT_ATOMS: atom_id res chain seq x y z
N ASP A 1 -23.00 12.07 2.18
CA ASP A 1 -22.58 12.02 3.60
C ASP A 1 -23.78 11.74 4.50
N GLU A 2 -24.53 10.68 4.20
CA GLU A 2 -25.66 10.26 5.04
C GLU A 2 -25.11 9.34 6.12
N CYS A 3 -25.34 9.72 7.37
CA CYS A 3 -25.06 8.90 8.54
C CYS A 3 -26.39 8.28 8.94
N ILE A 4 -26.52 6.96 8.81
CA ILE A 4 -27.74 6.25 9.17
C ILE A 4 -27.57 5.75 10.59
N ARG A 5 -28.50 6.13 11.47
CA ARG A 5 -28.51 5.71 12.87
C ARG A 5 -29.72 4.84 13.14
N TYR A 6 -29.47 3.70 13.76
CA TYR A 6 -30.51 2.83 14.29
C TYR A 6 -30.31 2.76 15.81
N ALA A 7 -31.36 3.05 16.57
CA ALA A 7 -31.35 2.92 18.01
C ALA A 7 -32.37 1.85 18.42
N LEU A 8 -31.92 0.88 19.20
CA LEU A 8 -32.76 -0.12 19.83
C LEU A 8 -32.72 0.13 21.35
N SER A 9 -33.84 0.52 21.92
CA SER A 9 -34.01 0.64 23.37
C SER A 9 -34.84 -0.55 23.85
N LYS A 10 -34.30 -1.31 24.81
CA LYS A 10 -35.04 -2.39 25.49
C LYS A 10 -35.70 -1.85 26.75
N SER A 11 -36.78 -2.50 27.18
CA SER A 11 -37.53 -2.14 28.40
C SER A 11 -36.72 -2.23 29.70
N ASN A 12 -35.57 -2.92 29.67
CA ASN A 12 -34.62 -3.00 30.78
C ASN A 12 -33.65 -1.79 30.85
N GLY A 13 -33.79 -0.80 29.96
CA GLY A 13 -32.95 0.39 29.89
C GLY A 13 -31.63 0.19 29.13
N GLU A 14 -31.44 -0.96 28.47
CA GLU A 14 -30.30 -1.16 27.56
C GLU A 14 -30.57 -0.44 26.23
N GLU A 15 -29.62 0.38 25.81
CA GLU A 15 -29.65 1.06 24.53
C GLU A 15 -28.49 0.58 23.65
N LEU A 16 -28.84 0.09 22.48
CA LEU A 16 -27.91 -0.22 21.40
C LEU A 16 -28.08 0.81 20.30
N GLU A 17 -27.02 1.55 20.00
CA GLU A 17 -26.96 2.50 18.89
C GLU A 17 -26.02 1.93 17.82
N LEU A 18 -26.57 1.67 16.64
CA LEU A 18 -25.83 1.29 15.43
C LEU A 18 -25.74 2.52 14.53
N VAL A 19 -24.51 2.92 14.21
CA VAL A 19 -24.23 4.05 13.32
C VAL A 19 -23.50 3.51 12.10
N ILE A 20 -24.14 3.61 10.95
CA ILE A 20 -23.55 3.28 9.64
C ILE A 20 -23.22 4.59 8.96
N MET A 21 -21.94 4.79 8.64
CA MET A 21 -21.48 5.96 7.90
C MET A 21 -20.60 5.55 6.75
N GLU A 22 -20.61 6.34 5.67
CA GLU A 22 -19.61 6.19 4.62
C GLU A 22 -18.20 6.28 5.22
N GLN A 23 -17.32 5.36 4.83
CA GLN A 23 -15.97 5.31 5.37
C GLN A 23 -15.18 6.55 4.91
N VAL A 24 -14.58 7.27 5.86
CA VAL A 24 -13.86 8.54 5.62
C VAL A 24 -12.35 8.44 5.86
N GLN A 25 -11.88 7.29 6.33
CA GLN A 25 -10.49 7.07 6.73
C GLN A 25 -9.58 6.87 5.52
N LEU A 26 -10.04 6.21 4.44
CA LEU A 26 -9.30 6.04 3.19
C LEU A 26 -9.94 6.84 2.03
N PRO A 27 -9.17 7.19 0.99
CA PRO A 27 -9.70 7.87 -0.19
C PRO A 27 -10.75 7.02 -0.92
N LYS A 28 -11.85 7.65 -1.37
CA LYS A 28 -12.94 6.99 -2.12
C LYS A 28 -12.49 6.37 -3.45
N CYS A 29 -11.33 6.78 -3.97
CA CYS A 29 -10.74 6.19 -5.17
C CYS A 29 -10.06 4.84 -4.90
N ILE A 30 -9.82 4.48 -3.64
CA ILE A 30 -9.16 3.23 -3.24
C ILE A 30 -10.18 2.26 -2.68
N VAL A 31 -11.05 2.74 -1.80
CA VAL A 31 -12.13 1.92 -1.25
C VAL A 31 -13.40 2.74 -1.13
N ARG A 32 -14.51 2.14 -1.55
CA ARG A 32 -15.85 2.60 -1.22
C ARG A 32 -16.43 1.60 -0.23
N GLY A 33 -16.80 2.09 0.94
CA GLY A 33 -17.30 1.23 1.99
C GLY A 33 -17.99 2.03 3.08
N TYR A 34 -18.39 1.32 4.12
CA TYR A 34 -19.05 1.88 5.27
C TYR A 34 -18.25 1.55 6.52
N THR A 35 -18.18 2.49 7.44
CA THR A 35 -17.77 2.22 8.82
C THR A 35 -19.05 2.00 9.64
N ILE A 36 -19.11 0.84 10.27
CA ILE A 36 -20.19 0.46 11.17
C ILE A 36 -19.67 0.64 12.59
N MET A 37 -20.26 1.57 13.34
CA MET A 37 -19.96 1.77 14.75
C MET A 37 -21.14 1.29 15.58
N MET A 38 -20.86 0.46 16.57
CA MET A 38 -21.85 0.01 17.53
C MET A 38 -21.51 0.53 18.90
N ARG A 39 -22.43 1.30 19.47
CA ARG A 39 -22.34 1.82 20.81
C ARG A 39 -23.40 1.14 21.65
N SER A 40 -22.96 0.55 22.75
CA SER A 40 -23.85 0.00 23.77
C SER A 40 -23.68 0.79 25.04
N THR A 41 -24.79 1.21 25.67
CA THR A 41 -24.75 1.86 26.99
C THR A 41 -24.51 0.85 28.12
N SER A 42 -24.81 -0.43 27.90
CA SER A 42 -24.42 -1.51 28.81
C SER A 42 -23.23 -2.29 28.24
N THR A 43 -22.19 -2.47 29.06
CA THR A 43 -21.06 -3.34 28.70
C THR A 43 -21.55 -4.79 28.69
N GLY A 44 -21.87 -5.33 27.50
CA GLY A 44 -22.19 -6.74 27.33
C GLY A 44 -23.63 -7.08 26.95
N ILE A 45 -24.29 -6.30 26.08
CA ILE A 45 -25.57 -6.72 25.48
C ILE A 45 -25.34 -7.98 24.65
N LYS A 46 -25.70 -9.12 25.22
CA LYS A 46 -25.86 -10.37 24.47
C LYS A 46 -27.29 -10.41 23.93
N VAL A 47 -27.46 -10.60 22.63
CA VAL A 47 -28.75 -10.88 22.00
C VAL A 47 -28.81 -12.37 21.75
N ASN A 48 -29.65 -13.09 22.52
CA ASN A 48 -29.77 -14.55 22.50
C ASN A 48 -28.45 -15.29 22.79
N GLY A 49 -27.62 -14.75 23.68
CA GLY A 49 -26.33 -15.37 24.05
C GLY A 49 -25.16 -14.97 23.15
N ASP A 50 -25.42 -14.43 21.97
CA ASP A 50 -24.41 -13.96 21.01
C ASP A 50 -24.20 -12.45 21.11
N ASP A 51 -23.02 -12.01 20.71
CA ASP A 51 -22.70 -10.59 20.58
C ASP A 51 -23.57 -9.95 19.49
N ALA A 52 -24.34 -8.91 19.85
CA ALA A 52 -25.18 -8.20 18.91
C ALA A 52 -24.35 -7.65 17.73
N SER A 53 -23.08 -7.32 17.97
CA SER A 53 -22.18 -6.86 16.91
C SER A 53 -21.90 -7.92 15.86
N ASN A 54 -21.70 -9.17 16.26
CA ASN A 54 -21.43 -10.25 15.33
C ASN A 54 -22.64 -10.51 14.45
N LYS A 55 -23.85 -10.47 15.01
CA LYS A 55 -25.09 -10.63 14.21
C LYS A 55 -25.29 -9.54 13.18
N VAL A 56 -25.07 -8.29 13.56
CA VAL A 56 -25.16 -7.16 12.62
C VAL A 56 -24.07 -7.28 11.54
N TRP A 57 -22.84 -7.64 11.95
CA TRP A 57 -21.73 -7.85 11.04
C TRP A 57 -22.01 -8.96 10.03
N ASP A 58 -22.40 -10.15 10.50
CA ASP A 58 -22.70 -11.33 9.70
C ASP A 58 -23.83 -11.06 8.69
N TYR A 59 -24.84 -10.29 9.09
CA TYR A 59 -25.90 -9.85 8.19
C TYR A 59 -25.37 -8.91 7.11
N CYS A 60 -24.53 -7.93 7.48
CA CYS A 60 -23.95 -7.00 6.53
C CYS A 60 -23.09 -7.69 5.47
N ILE A 61 -22.23 -8.63 5.86
CA ILE A 61 -21.31 -9.32 4.96
C ILE A 61 -21.93 -10.56 4.27
N GLY A 62 -23.18 -10.90 4.59
CA GLY A 62 -23.89 -12.03 3.98
C GLY A 62 -23.47 -13.40 4.50
N ASN A 63 -22.80 -13.47 5.65
CA ASN A 63 -22.49 -14.73 6.34
C ASN A 63 -23.74 -15.36 6.99
N SER A 64 -24.79 -14.57 7.25
CA SER A 64 -26.11 -15.12 7.50
C SER A 64 -26.58 -15.84 6.24
N GLY A 65 -27.01 -17.10 6.35
CA GLY A 65 -27.42 -17.97 5.22
C GLY A 65 -28.49 -17.42 4.25
N ASP A 66 -28.95 -16.19 4.46
CA ASP A 66 -29.85 -15.41 3.61
C ASP A 66 -29.16 -14.76 2.39
N GLY A 67 -27.84 -14.92 2.23
CA GLY A 67 -27.16 -14.75 0.94
C GLY A 67 -27.09 -13.32 0.41
N ASN A 68 -26.55 -12.38 1.19
CA ASN A 68 -26.22 -11.05 0.69
C ASN A 68 -24.97 -11.07 -0.21
N MET A 69 -25.08 -11.67 -1.40
CA MET A 69 -23.98 -11.81 -2.37
C MET A 69 -23.46 -10.47 -2.90
N ASN A 70 -24.23 -9.39 -2.70
CA ASN A 70 -23.85 -8.02 -3.08
C ASN A 70 -23.44 -7.18 -1.86
N GLY A 71 -23.25 -7.81 -0.69
CA GLY A 71 -22.81 -7.15 0.53
C GLY A 71 -21.37 -6.63 0.42
N PRO A 72 -21.00 -5.65 1.27
CA PRO A 72 -19.61 -5.25 1.40
C PRO A 72 -18.74 -6.42 1.86
N VAL A 73 -17.50 -6.47 1.39
CA VAL A 73 -16.50 -7.45 1.81
C VAL A 73 -15.81 -6.95 3.09
N GLU A 74 -15.62 -7.84 4.06
CA GLU A 74 -14.83 -7.56 5.25
C GLU A 74 -13.38 -7.27 4.88
N LEU A 75 -12.85 -6.20 5.46
CA LEU A 75 -11.47 -5.79 5.28
C LEU A 75 -10.71 -6.08 6.58
N GLY A 76 -9.78 -7.03 6.51
CA GLY A 76 -8.92 -7.35 7.64
C GLY A 76 -7.91 -6.22 7.93
N PRO A 77 -7.20 -6.30 9.08
CA PRO A 77 -6.23 -5.29 9.46
C PRO A 77 -5.07 -5.14 8.46
N LEU A 78 -4.64 -6.24 7.82
CA LEU A 78 -3.54 -6.24 6.86
C LEU A 78 -3.98 -5.54 5.56
N GLU A 79 -5.15 -5.89 5.04
CA GLU A 79 -5.69 -5.31 3.83
C GLU A 79 -6.00 -3.83 4.02
N TYR A 80 -6.52 -3.44 5.19
CA TYR A 80 -6.70 -2.04 5.55
C TYR A 80 -5.38 -1.27 5.54
N GLU A 81 -4.33 -1.85 6.12
CA GLU A 81 -3.01 -1.24 6.17
C GLU A 81 -2.40 -1.10 4.76
N THR A 82 -2.56 -2.11 3.91
CA THR A 82 -2.16 -2.03 2.50
C THR A 82 -2.87 -0.90 1.77
N LEU A 83 -4.21 -0.82 1.86
CA LEU A 83 -4.98 0.24 1.19
C LEU A 83 -4.65 1.63 1.75
N ARG A 84 -4.31 1.73 3.04
CA ARG A 84 -3.82 2.96 3.67
C ARG A 84 -2.49 3.41 3.05
N ILE A 85 -1.54 2.49 2.90
CA ILE A 85 -0.21 2.75 2.34
C ILE A 85 -0.32 3.13 0.87
N GLU A 86 -1.10 2.39 0.09
CA GLU A 86 -1.42 2.71 -1.31
C GLU A 86 -2.04 4.11 -1.44
N GLY A 87 -2.90 4.48 -0.49
CA GLY A 87 -3.53 5.80 -0.46
C GLY A 87 -2.68 6.93 0.08
N GLY A 88 -1.44 6.67 0.46
CA GLY A 88 -0.55 7.66 1.08
C GLY A 88 -1.14 8.24 2.36
N VAL A 89 -1.93 7.47 3.09
CA VAL A 89 -2.67 7.96 4.27
C VAL A 89 -1.78 7.82 5.50
N PRO A 90 -1.41 8.89 6.20
CA PRO A 90 -0.56 8.78 7.38
C PRO A 90 -1.29 8.07 8.53
N ALA A 91 -0.56 7.30 9.34
CA ALA A 91 -1.10 6.62 10.53
C ALA A 91 -0.44 7.07 11.84
N TYR A 92 -1.20 6.93 12.92
CA TYR A 92 -0.69 7.04 14.28
C TYR A 92 0.19 5.84 14.63
N GLY A 93 1.32 6.05 15.32
CA GLY A 93 2.33 5.00 15.52
C GLY A 93 3.37 4.94 14.39
N TYR A 94 3.01 5.46 13.21
CA TYR A 94 3.84 5.46 12.01
C TYR A 94 4.32 6.89 11.72
N GLU A 95 3.81 7.52 10.66
CA GLU A 95 4.23 8.85 10.19
C GLU A 95 3.93 9.97 11.20
N MET A 96 2.85 9.86 11.98
CA MET A 96 2.43 10.91 12.91
C MET A 96 3.29 11.01 14.18
N THR A 97 3.80 9.88 14.67
CA THR A 97 4.58 9.82 15.91
C THR A 97 6.04 9.47 15.68
N GLY A 98 6.42 9.05 14.47
CA GLY A 98 7.77 8.63 14.12
C GLY A 98 8.26 7.43 14.94
N SER A 99 7.35 6.59 15.41
CA SER A 99 7.62 5.58 16.44
C SER A 99 7.96 4.22 15.85
N PHE A 100 8.92 4.17 14.93
CA PHE A 100 9.51 2.91 14.50
C PHE A 100 10.59 2.50 15.50
N LYS A 101 10.23 1.59 16.41
CA LYS A 101 11.24 0.89 17.21
C LYS A 101 11.95 -0.07 16.28
N ASP A 102 13.13 0.33 15.83
CA ASP A 102 14.06 -0.60 15.20
C ASP A 102 14.45 -1.62 16.29
N LYS A 103 13.87 -2.82 16.25
CA LYS A 103 14.02 -3.83 17.31
C LYS A 103 15.48 -4.24 17.50
N ASN A 104 16.33 -3.95 16.52
CA ASN A 104 17.73 -4.33 16.49
C ASN A 104 18.71 -3.17 16.71
N SER A 105 18.26 -1.91 16.82
CA SER A 105 19.17 -0.80 17.06
C SER A 105 19.27 -0.50 18.56
N ASP A 106 20.28 -1.06 19.23
CA ASP A 106 20.73 -0.59 20.54
C ASP A 106 21.37 0.82 20.46
N SER A 107 21.54 1.37 19.25
CA SER A 107 22.02 2.73 19.06
C SER A 107 20.94 3.75 19.44
N SER A 108 21.35 4.75 20.22
CA SER A 108 20.53 5.89 20.63
C SER A 108 20.14 6.83 19.49
N ASP A 109 20.48 6.49 18.24
CA ASP A 109 20.13 7.22 17.03
C ASP A 109 18.66 7.00 16.66
N LYS A 110 17.77 7.57 17.48
CA LYS A 110 16.37 7.74 17.10
C LYS A 110 16.32 8.58 15.83
N LYS A 111 16.03 7.92 14.71
CA LYS A 111 15.64 8.61 13.47
C LYS A 111 14.33 9.34 13.75
N ASP A 112 14.40 10.65 14.00
CA ASP A 112 13.22 11.50 14.14
C ASP A 112 12.45 11.51 12.81
N THR A 113 11.50 10.57 12.69
CA THR A 113 10.55 10.44 11.58
C THR A 113 9.19 11.05 11.97
N LYS A 114 9.16 11.84 13.05
CA LYS A 114 7.96 12.54 13.47
C LYS A 114 7.68 13.69 12.51
N ALA A 115 6.47 13.72 11.97
CA ALA A 115 6.02 14.78 11.09
C ALA A 115 4.84 15.57 11.66
N GLY A 116 4.81 16.87 11.35
CA GLY A 116 3.69 17.74 11.69
C GLY A 116 2.50 17.57 10.74
N PRO A 117 1.29 18.01 11.10
CA PRO A 117 0.10 17.86 10.25
C PRO A 117 0.28 18.38 8.82
N LEU A 118 0.99 19.51 8.65
CA LEU A 118 1.24 20.11 7.34
C LEU A 118 2.24 19.33 6.49
N GLU A 119 3.18 18.63 7.13
CA GLU A 119 4.14 17.76 6.45
C GLU A 119 3.46 16.47 5.95
N LEU A 120 2.35 16.09 6.61
CA LEU A 120 1.52 14.93 6.32
C LEU A 120 0.35 15.19 5.36
N HIS A 121 0.31 16.36 4.72
CA HIS A 121 -0.82 16.82 3.87
C HIS A 121 -2.18 16.82 4.60
N LEU A 122 -2.16 17.07 5.91
CA LEU A 122 -3.34 17.24 6.75
C LEU A 122 -3.67 18.72 6.96
N ASP A 123 -3.40 19.58 5.97
CA ASP A 123 -3.63 21.02 6.09
C ASP A 123 -5.10 21.37 6.25
N GLU A 124 -6.01 20.56 5.72
CA GLU A 124 -7.44 20.83 5.78
C GLU A 124 -8.10 20.54 7.12
N ILE A 125 -7.45 19.76 7.99
CA ILE A 125 -7.97 19.50 9.36
C ILE A 125 -7.44 20.51 10.37
N VAL A 126 -6.46 21.33 9.99
CA VAL A 126 -5.93 22.40 10.83
C VAL A 126 -6.85 23.61 10.70
N ASP A 127 -7.61 23.86 11.76
CA ASP A 127 -8.48 25.03 11.85
C ASP A 127 -7.75 26.17 12.57
N GLU A 128 -7.24 27.12 11.78
CA GLU A 128 -6.57 28.33 12.31
C GLU A 128 -7.52 29.26 13.08
N SER A 129 -8.83 29.13 12.86
CA SER A 129 -9.85 29.97 13.47
C SER A 129 -10.36 29.43 14.81
N LYS A 130 -10.21 28.12 15.05
CA LYS A 130 -10.46 27.55 16.37
C LYS A 130 -9.54 28.19 17.40
N GLY A 131 -10.08 28.43 18.59
CA GLY A 131 -9.37 29.06 19.72
C GLY A 131 -8.15 28.27 20.19
N CYS A 132 -7.69 28.50 21.42
CA CYS A 132 -6.47 27.89 21.92
C CYS A 132 -6.53 26.35 21.95
N TYR A 133 -5.70 25.67 21.14
CA TYR A 133 -5.49 24.23 21.21
C TYR A 133 -4.02 23.87 21.44
N GLN A 134 -3.76 22.70 22.02
CA GLN A 134 -2.40 22.27 22.33
C GLN A 134 -1.58 22.11 21.05
N GLY A 135 -0.42 22.77 20.99
CA GLY A 135 0.47 22.74 19.83
C GLY A 135 0.15 23.77 18.74
N GLN A 136 -0.86 24.63 18.93
CA GLN A 136 -1.23 25.70 17.98
C GLN A 136 -0.05 26.59 17.61
N GLU A 137 0.78 27.00 18.59
CA GLU A 137 1.94 27.85 18.34
C GLU A 137 2.94 27.21 17.38
N GLY A 138 3.19 25.90 17.53
CA GLY A 138 4.08 25.16 16.65
C GLY A 138 3.52 25.05 15.23
N VAL A 139 2.23 24.78 15.09
CA VAL A 139 1.56 24.74 13.79
C VAL A 139 1.55 26.11 13.12
N ALA A 140 1.19 27.17 13.86
CA ALA A 140 1.20 28.55 13.37
C ALA A 140 2.61 29.01 12.94
N ALA A 141 3.65 28.62 13.68
CA ALA A 141 5.03 28.88 13.30
C ALA A 141 5.39 28.23 11.95
N ILE A 142 4.96 26.98 11.72
CA ILE A 142 5.17 26.29 10.44
C ILE A 142 4.37 26.99 9.31
N ILE A 143 3.12 27.37 9.54
CA ILE A 143 2.27 28.08 8.55
C ILE A 143 2.91 29.41 8.14
N ASN A 144 3.35 30.20 9.12
CA ASN A 144 4.00 31.49 8.88
C ASN A 144 5.33 31.32 8.13
N ASN A 145 6.10 30.29 8.48
CA ASN A 145 7.35 29.98 7.80
C ASN A 145 7.14 29.42 6.40
N ARG A 146 6.04 28.70 6.13
CA ARG A 146 5.73 28.10 4.82
C ARG A 146 5.71 29.12 3.68
N LYS A 147 5.30 30.36 3.96
CA LYS A 147 5.31 31.46 2.97
C LYS A 147 6.72 31.90 2.57
N LYS A 148 7.72 31.65 3.42
CA LYS A 148 9.11 32.08 3.23
C LYS A 148 10.08 30.93 2.97
N ARG A 149 9.74 29.71 3.40
CA ARG A 149 10.59 28.51 3.36
C ARG A 149 9.72 27.28 3.14
N GLU A 150 10.24 26.32 2.38
CA GLU A 150 9.63 25.00 2.25
C GLU A 150 9.54 24.28 3.61
N LEU A 151 8.55 23.41 3.74
CA LEU A 151 8.40 22.55 4.92
C LEU A 151 9.66 21.67 5.09
N PRO A 152 10.15 21.42 6.32
CA PRO A 152 11.34 20.60 6.56
C PRO A 152 11.32 19.25 5.82
N GLN A 153 10.15 18.62 5.82
CA GLN A 153 9.86 17.39 5.12
C GLN A 153 8.41 17.38 4.64
N LEU A 154 8.14 16.49 3.70
CA LEU A 154 6.83 16.28 3.08
C LEU A 154 6.59 14.78 2.89
N LEU A 155 5.35 14.37 3.04
CA LEU A 155 4.91 13.00 2.81
C LEU A 155 4.80 12.71 1.32
N TYR A 156 5.50 11.67 0.86
CA TYR A 156 5.40 11.13 -0.49
C TYR A 156 5.07 9.64 -0.42
N SER A 157 4.51 9.12 -1.50
CA SER A 157 4.53 7.70 -1.81
C SER A 157 5.78 7.40 -2.64
N VAL A 158 6.32 6.19 -2.51
CA VAL A 158 7.36 5.68 -3.39
C VAL A 158 6.88 4.35 -3.96
N ILE A 159 7.01 4.19 -5.26
CA ILE A 159 6.57 2.99 -5.96
C ILE A 159 7.82 2.25 -6.44
N PHE A 160 7.88 0.96 -6.11
CA PHE A 160 8.93 0.03 -6.53
C PHE A 160 8.30 -1.00 -7.47
N PRO A 161 8.40 -0.81 -8.79
CA PRO A 161 7.90 -1.79 -9.76
C PRO A 161 8.68 -3.11 -9.65
N GLU A 162 7.99 -4.25 -9.60
CA GLU A 162 8.69 -5.55 -9.56
C GLU A 162 9.50 -5.81 -10.85
N GLU A 163 9.08 -5.25 -11.99
CA GLU A 163 9.81 -5.38 -13.26
C GLU A 163 11.22 -4.75 -13.23
N ASP A 164 11.42 -3.74 -12.38
CA ASP A 164 12.71 -3.08 -12.17
C ASP A 164 13.50 -3.72 -11.02
N ASN A 165 12.87 -4.58 -10.22
CA ASN A 165 13.40 -5.10 -8.97
C ASN A 165 13.24 -6.62 -8.88
N PHE A 166 14.30 -7.34 -9.27
CA PHE A 166 14.33 -8.79 -9.14
C PHE A 166 14.68 -9.20 -7.72
N TYR A 167 13.69 -9.34 -6.85
CA TYR A 167 13.94 -9.93 -5.54
C TYR A 167 14.28 -11.42 -5.75
N GLU A 168 15.48 -11.86 -5.33
CA GLU A 168 15.68 -13.28 -5.13
C GLU A 168 14.79 -13.66 -3.96
N ASP A 169 13.64 -14.29 -4.26
CA ASP A 169 12.80 -14.95 -3.26
C ASP A 169 13.75 -15.76 -2.39
N SER A 170 13.91 -15.30 -1.16
CA SER A 170 14.96 -15.75 -0.26
C SER A 170 15.04 -17.27 -0.34
N GLN A 171 16.24 -17.74 -0.70
CA GLN A 171 16.75 -19.05 -0.33
C GLN A 171 16.32 -19.28 1.12
N GLU A 172 15.26 -20.05 1.33
CA GLU A 172 14.79 -20.46 2.65
C GLU A 172 15.90 -21.29 3.27
N ASP A 173 16.81 -20.67 4.02
CA ASP A 173 17.77 -21.29 4.97
C ASP A 173 18.42 -22.62 4.55
N GLU A 174 18.45 -22.97 3.26
CA GLU A 174 19.32 -23.99 2.74
C GLU A 174 20.68 -23.33 2.81
N GLU A 175 21.43 -23.69 3.84
CA GLU A 175 22.89 -23.66 3.87
C GLU A 175 23.42 -24.48 2.67
N VAL A 176 23.09 -24.06 1.45
CA VAL A 176 23.75 -24.54 0.25
C VAL A 176 25.15 -23.98 0.39
N TYR A 177 26.06 -24.87 0.76
CA TYR A 177 27.51 -24.75 0.63
C TYR A 177 27.86 -24.39 -0.83
N THR A 178 27.50 -23.19 -1.26
CA THR A 178 27.88 -22.63 -2.54
C THR A 178 29.29 -22.13 -2.36
N ASN A 179 30.22 -22.89 -2.91
CA ASN A 179 31.62 -22.50 -3.05
C ASN A 179 31.67 -21.06 -3.61
N HIS A 180 32.05 -20.10 -2.77
CA HIS A 180 32.10 -18.66 -3.06
C HIS A 180 33.11 -18.26 -4.15
N ASP A 181 33.77 -19.22 -4.80
CA ASP A 181 34.88 -18.99 -5.73
C ASP A 181 34.51 -19.20 -7.19
N ALA A 182 33.24 -19.07 -7.58
CA ALA A 182 32.89 -18.96 -9.01
C ALA A 182 33.07 -17.49 -9.47
N PRO A 183 34.18 -17.12 -10.14
CA PRO A 183 34.38 -15.76 -10.62
C PRO A 183 33.34 -15.44 -11.70
N GLY A 184 32.44 -14.49 -11.41
CA GLY A 184 31.56 -13.91 -12.41
C GLY A 184 30.07 -13.85 -12.08
N ARG A 185 29.61 -14.35 -10.93
CA ARG A 185 28.22 -14.13 -10.50
C ARG A 185 28.11 -12.70 -9.95
N VAL A 186 27.46 -11.82 -10.70
CA VAL A 186 27.07 -10.48 -10.20
C VAL A 186 26.12 -10.73 -9.03
N GLN A 187 26.52 -10.32 -7.83
CA GLN A 187 25.66 -10.44 -6.65
C GLN A 187 24.44 -9.55 -6.86
N ASN A 188 23.26 -10.15 -6.76
CA ASN A 188 22.03 -9.38 -6.83
C ASN A 188 21.84 -8.66 -5.49
N GLU A 189 22.10 -7.35 -5.47
CA GLU A 189 21.93 -6.53 -4.25
C GLU A 189 20.55 -5.85 -4.20
N THR A 190 19.57 -6.24 -5.03
CA THR A 190 18.19 -5.79 -4.84
C THR A 190 17.58 -6.47 -3.62
N LYS A 191 17.11 -5.67 -2.67
CA LYS A 191 16.46 -6.13 -1.45
C LYS A 191 15.02 -5.63 -1.38
N MET A 192 14.14 -6.45 -0.83
CA MET A 192 12.75 -6.07 -0.59
C MET A 192 12.69 -4.85 0.34
N PRO A 193 11.94 -3.78 -0.01
CA PRO A 193 11.86 -2.56 0.80
C PRO A 193 11.34 -2.85 2.22
N ARG A 194 11.96 -2.25 3.23
CA ARG A 194 11.51 -2.39 4.63
C ARG A 194 11.30 -1.04 5.29
N VAL A 195 10.44 -1.03 6.31
CA VAL A 195 10.26 0.14 7.18
C VAL A 195 11.59 0.49 7.84
N GLY A 196 11.97 1.76 7.82
CA GLY A 196 13.22 2.29 8.38
C GLY A 196 14.39 2.35 7.38
N ASP A 197 14.25 1.75 6.20
CA ASP A 197 15.21 1.88 5.10
C ASP A 197 15.35 3.34 4.67
N VAL A 198 16.59 3.75 4.37
CA VAL A 198 16.91 5.08 3.90
C VAL A 198 16.91 5.08 2.37
N ILE A 199 16.20 6.04 1.77
CA ILE A 199 16.18 6.21 0.32
C ILE A 199 17.10 7.36 -0.11
N TYR A 200 17.77 7.16 -1.24
CA TYR A 200 18.72 8.07 -1.85
C TYR A 200 18.31 8.39 -3.29
N ALA A 201 18.73 9.54 -3.80
CA ALA A 201 18.52 9.85 -5.22
C ALA A 201 19.34 8.88 -6.08
N LEU A 202 18.73 8.32 -7.12
CA LEU A 202 19.41 7.41 -8.05
C LEU A 202 20.64 8.11 -8.67
N GLY A 203 21.73 7.36 -8.87
CA GLY A 203 22.99 7.90 -9.39
C GLY A 203 23.85 8.66 -8.37
N SER A 204 23.32 9.01 -7.19
CA SER A 204 24.08 9.76 -6.19
C SER A 204 25.14 8.95 -5.42
N GLY A 205 25.13 7.62 -5.56
CA GLY A 205 26.01 6.72 -4.78
C GLY A 205 25.82 6.93 -3.28
N GLU A 206 24.56 7.02 -2.84
CA GLU A 206 24.13 7.26 -1.44
C GLU A 206 24.57 8.61 -0.83
N LYS A 207 25.04 9.55 -1.64
CA LYS A 207 25.44 10.87 -1.13
C LYS A 207 24.26 11.81 -0.90
N ILE A 208 23.16 11.63 -1.63
CA ILE A 208 21.96 12.48 -1.53
C ILE A 208 20.83 11.69 -0.86
N LYS A 209 20.79 11.75 0.47
CA LYS A 209 19.67 11.19 1.25
C LYS A 209 18.38 11.98 0.98
N VAL A 210 17.39 11.28 0.45
CA VAL A 210 16.06 11.82 0.11
C VAL A 210 15.11 11.72 1.31
N GLY A 211 15.01 10.54 1.93
CA GLY A 211 14.03 10.27 2.99
C GLY A 211 14.25 8.94 3.71
N VAL A 212 13.26 8.55 4.51
CA VAL A 212 13.22 7.25 5.22
C VAL A 212 11.84 6.63 5.04
N LEU A 213 11.78 5.35 4.65
CA LEU A 213 10.54 4.60 4.52
C LEU A 213 9.89 4.45 5.91
N THR A 214 8.64 4.87 6.02
CA THR A 214 7.85 4.76 7.25
C THR A 214 6.87 3.60 7.17
N SER A 215 6.32 3.32 6.00
CA SER A 215 5.40 2.19 5.80
C SER A 215 5.69 1.55 4.45
N VAL A 216 5.48 0.24 4.34
CA VAL A 216 5.67 -0.53 3.09
C VAL A 216 4.58 -1.59 3.01
N ALA A 217 3.99 -1.76 1.83
CA ALA A 217 3.06 -2.84 1.51
C ALA A 217 3.14 -3.21 0.03
N GLU A 218 2.78 -4.44 -0.30
CA GLU A 218 2.53 -4.88 -1.67
C GLU A 218 1.16 -4.39 -2.12
N ARG A 219 1.02 -3.88 -3.35
CA ARG A 219 -0.27 -3.38 -3.83
C ARG A 219 -1.26 -4.52 -4.00
N GLY A 220 -2.36 -4.46 -3.26
CA GLY A 220 -3.50 -5.36 -3.44
C GLY A 220 -4.59 -4.78 -4.35
N GLY A 221 -4.71 -3.44 -4.39
CA GLY A 221 -5.89 -2.79 -4.99
C GLY A 221 -5.90 -2.69 -6.53
N SER A 222 -4.73 -2.65 -7.17
CA SER A 222 -4.63 -2.33 -8.61
C SER A 222 -4.21 -3.49 -9.50
N SER A 223 -4.04 -4.70 -8.96
CA SER A 223 -3.49 -5.88 -9.67
C SER A 223 -2.10 -5.67 -10.31
N LEU A 224 -1.43 -4.56 -9.98
CA LEU A 224 -0.08 -4.27 -10.49
C LEU A 224 0.93 -4.89 -9.51
N PRO A 225 1.92 -5.65 -10.02
CA PRO A 225 3.01 -6.21 -9.21
C PRO A 225 3.97 -5.10 -8.81
N GLU A 226 3.60 -4.33 -7.79
CA GLU A 226 4.37 -3.21 -7.28
C GLU A 226 4.38 -3.22 -5.75
N THR A 227 5.54 -2.92 -5.18
CA THR A 227 5.65 -2.58 -3.76
C THR A 227 5.50 -1.07 -3.60
N VAL A 228 4.64 -0.63 -2.69
CA VAL A 228 4.45 0.79 -2.38
C VAL A 228 4.92 1.09 -0.97
N GLY A 229 5.68 2.17 -0.85
CA GLY A 229 6.09 2.74 0.42
C GLY A 229 5.50 4.12 0.67
N ILE A 230 5.37 4.47 1.94
CA ILE A 230 5.23 5.85 2.39
C ILE A 230 6.60 6.33 2.88
N VAL A 231 6.98 7.53 2.47
CA VAL A 231 8.26 8.14 2.84
C VAL A 231 8.10 9.60 3.23
N LEU A 232 8.81 10.00 4.29
CA LEU A 232 9.02 11.40 4.63
C LEU A 232 10.26 11.92 3.91
N VAL A 233 10.05 12.76 2.91
CA VAL A 233 11.07 13.31 2.02
C VAL A 233 11.51 14.67 2.51
N ARG A 234 12.82 14.92 2.53
CA ARG A 234 13.40 16.22 2.91
C ARG A 234 13.05 17.32 1.89
N ARG A 235 13.28 18.58 2.28
CA ARG A 235 13.14 19.75 1.39
C ARG A 235 13.68 19.54 -0.02
N SER A 236 12.82 19.79 -0.99
CA SER A 236 13.12 19.66 -2.42
C SER A 236 14.31 20.52 -2.85
N ALA A 237 14.36 21.78 -2.40
CA ALA A 237 15.45 22.70 -2.74
C ALA A 237 16.83 22.15 -2.33
N GLY A 238 16.92 21.43 -1.20
CA GLY A 238 18.17 20.84 -0.74
C GLY A 238 18.60 19.62 -1.56
N ILE A 239 17.64 18.80 -1.97
CA ILE A 239 17.89 17.62 -2.80
C ILE A 239 18.29 18.06 -4.21
N LEU A 240 17.49 18.92 -4.85
CA LEU A 240 17.73 19.39 -6.21
C LEU A 240 19.03 20.18 -6.35
N LYS A 241 19.39 20.99 -5.34
CA LYS A 241 20.68 21.67 -5.33
C LYS A 241 21.83 20.66 -5.36
N LYS A 242 21.79 19.64 -4.50
CA LYS A 242 22.83 18.62 -4.46
C LYS A 242 22.89 17.77 -5.72
N MET A 243 21.74 17.49 -6.33
CA MET A 243 21.69 16.77 -7.62
C MET A 243 22.36 17.60 -8.71
N LYS A 244 22.05 18.90 -8.79
CA LYS A 244 22.70 19.83 -9.71
C LYS A 244 24.21 19.94 -9.46
N ASP A 245 24.62 19.99 -8.19
CA ASP A 245 26.04 20.04 -7.82
C ASP A 245 26.81 18.74 -8.21
N MET A 246 26.09 17.62 -8.41
CA MET A 246 26.65 16.33 -8.84
C MET A 246 26.41 16.03 -10.33
N ASP A 247 25.85 16.98 -11.08
CA ASP A 247 25.46 16.80 -12.49
C ASP A 247 24.53 15.60 -12.71
N LEU A 248 23.65 15.33 -11.73
CA LEU A 248 22.61 14.32 -11.84
C LEU A 248 21.42 14.92 -12.56
N GLU A 249 21.23 14.51 -13.82
CA GLU A 249 20.04 14.86 -14.57
C GLU A 249 18.84 14.09 -14.04
N PHE A 250 17.74 14.81 -13.84
CA PHE A 250 16.47 14.23 -13.46
C PHE A 250 15.61 14.11 -14.72
N GLU A 251 15.58 12.91 -15.31
CA GLU A 251 14.62 12.59 -16.36
C GLU A 251 13.22 12.63 -15.73
N ARG A 252 12.47 13.68 -16.04
CA ARG A 252 11.05 13.70 -15.68
C ARG A 252 10.38 12.67 -16.56
N ASN A 253 9.90 11.59 -15.95
CA ASN A 253 9.09 10.59 -16.64
C ASN A 253 7.82 11.25 -17.21
N GLU A 254 7.89 11.68 -18.47
CA GLU A 254 6.77 12.27 -19.21
C GLU A 254 5.61 11.27 -19.37
N PHE A 255 5.89 9.97 -19.23
CA PHE A 255 4.92 8.87 -19.30
C PHE A 255 3.86 8.86 -18.18
N MET A 256 4.11 9.47 -17.03
CA MET A 256 3.18 9.42 -15.89
C MET A 256 2.05 10.47 -15.96
N ASN A 257 2.14 11.45 -16.86
CA ASN A 257 1.12 12.47 -17.07
C ASN A 257 0.18 12.12 -18.25
N GLY A 258 -0.46 10.96 -18.16
CA GLY A 258 -1.74 10.67 -18.83
C GLY A 258 -1.74 10.65 -20.36
N GLY A 259 -1.69 9.44 -20.92
CA GLY A 259 -2.08 9.22 -22.31
C GLY A 259 -1.84 7.79 -22.74
N GLU A 260 -2.79 6.89 -22.44
CA GLU A 260 -3.03 5.74 -23.31
C GLU A 260 -3.35 6.28 -24.72
N SER A 261 -2.32 6.41 -25.54
CA SER A 261 -2.51 6.46 -26.98
C SER A 261 -1.35 5.70 -27.60
N ASP A 262 -1.67 4.50 -28.10
CA ASP A 262 -0.93 3.75 -29.10
C ASP A 262 -0.69 4.61 -30.36
N PHE A 263 0.24 5.56 -30.28
CA PHE A 263 0.80 6.22 -31.45
C PHE A 263 2.32 6.06 -31.44
N SER A 264 2.67 4.90 -32.00
CA SER A 264 3.97 4.50 -32.51
C SER A 264 4.80 5.61 -33.17
N MET A 265 6.12 5.49 -33.00
CA MET A 265 7.18 5.87 -33.93
C MET A 265 7.10 7.24 -34.64
N ALA A 266 7.75 8.24 -34.07
CA ALA A 266 8.54 9.24 -34.82
C ALA A 266 9.66 9.73 -33.88
N SER A 267 10.87 9.20 -33.99
CA SER A 267 11.92 9.75 -34.86
C SER A 267 12.07 11.26 -34.69
N ASN A 268 13.16 11.63 -33.99
CA ASN A 268 13.81 12.92 -33.98
C ASN A 268 13.65 13.70 -35.29
N THR A 269 12.80 14.73 -35.29
CA THR A 269 12.97 15.88 -36.17
C THR A 269 12.35 17.09 -35.47
N ALA A 270 13.22 18.01 -35.08
CA ALA A 270 12.85 19.34 -34.65
C ALA A 270 12.14 20.04 -35.81
N GLU A 271 10.85 20.31 -35.70
CA GLU A 271 10.18 21.47 -36.32
C GLU A 271 8.72 21.57 -35.89
N MET A 272 8.41 22.69 -35.23
CA MET A 272 7.11 23.39 -35.14
C MET A 272 5.81 22.58 -35.21
N GLY A 273 5.02 22.58 -34.12
CA GLY A 273 3.56 22.50 -34.28
C GLY A 273 2.74 21.90 -33.15
N SER A 274 2.79 22.46 -31.94
CA SER A 274 1.67 22.51 -30.98
C SER A 274 2.23 23.05 -29.67
N GLY A 275 2.11 24.36 -29.45
CA GLY A 275 2.57 25.04 -28.25
C GLY A 275 1.72 24.76 -27.01
N ILE A 276 1.37 23.49 -26.75
CA ILE A 276 0.82 23.10 -25.46
C ILE A 276 2.00 23.08 -24.50
N ILE A 277 2.30 24.25 -23.95
CA ILE A 277 3.18 24.38 -22.79
C ILE A 277 2.47 23.62 -21.67
N TYR A 278 2.91 22.39 -21.42
CA TYR A 278 2.43 21.64 -20.27
C TYR A 278 2.68 22.47 -19.01
N PRO A 279 1.67 22.64 -18.15
CA PRO A 279 1.87 23.38 -16.91
C PRO A 279 3.03 22.71 -16.17
N PRO A 280 3.94 23.51 -15.57
CA PRO A 280 5.03 22.94 -14.80
C PRO A 280 4.44 21.98 -13.75
N PRO A 281 5.08 20.83 -13.52
CA PRO A 281 4.59 19.87 -12.54
C PRO A 281 4.37 20.57 -11.20
N LEU A 282 3.24 20.24 -10.57
CA LEU A 282 2.77 20.89 -9.35
C LEU A 282 3.78 20.72 -8.19
N ASP A 283 4.59 19.67 -8.22
CA ASP A 283 5.62 19.37 -7.25
C ASP A 283 6.97 19.05 -7.95
N PRO A 284 8.09 19.58 -7.45
CA PRO A 284 9.38 19.46 -8.12
C PRO A 284 10.09 18.11 -7.94
N LEU A 285 9.66 17.26 -6.99
CA LEU A 285 10.25 15.93 -6.77
C LEU A 285 9.36 14.78 -7.27
N ASP A 286 8.18 15.09 -7.82
CA ASP A 286 7.30 14.07 -8.39
C ASP A 286 7.99 13.34 -9.55
N GLY A 287 7.99 12.01 -9.51
CA GLY A 287 8.71 11.15 -10.44
C GLY A 287 10.20 10.96 -10.14
N LEU A 288 10.75 11.51 -9.04
CA LEU A 288 12.16 11.35 -8.70
C LEU A 288 12.56 9.88 -8.53
N ASP A 289 13.48 9.41 -9.37
CA ASP A 289 14.12 8.09 -9.23
C ASP A 289 14.94 8.02 -7.94
N VAL A 290 14.67 6.99 -7.16
CA VAL A 290 15.30 6.73 -5.87
C VAL A 290 15.79 5.28 -5.78
N VAL A 291 16.76 5.06 -4.90
CA VAL A 291 17.30 3.75 -4.58
C VAL A 291 17.35 3.55 -3.06
N ILE A 292 17.12 2.32 -2.60
CA ILE A 292 17.28 1.97 -1.18
C ILE A 292 18.77 1.79 -0.85
N GLY A 293 19.21 2.40 0.25
CA GLY A 293 20.60 2.28 0.70
C GLY A 293 21.05 0.85 0.98
N GLY A 294 22.28 0.53 0.60
CA GLY A 294 22.88 -0.79 0.67
C GLY A 294 22.31 -1.78 -0.34
N GLY A 295 21.74 -1.31 -1.45
CA GLY A 295 21.22 -2.18 -2.50
C GLY A 295 20.90 -1.45 -3.81
N PHE A 296 20.32 -2.19 -4.75
CA PHE A 296 19.93 -1.66 -6.08
C PHE A 296 18.42 -1.51 -6.28
N THR A 297 17.63 -1.62 -5.21
CA THR A 297 16.17 -1.54 -5.30
C THR A 297 15.75 -0.14 -5.75
N ARG A 298 15.29 -0.03 -6.99
CA ARG A 298 14.89 1.22 -7.64
C ARG A 298 13.41 1.47 -7.46
N GLY A 299 13.05 2.69 -7.13
CA GLY A 299 11.67 3.16 -7.18
C GLY A 299 11.60 4.60 -7.64
N TYR A 300 10.41 5.15 -7.70
CA TYR A 300 10.19 6.57 -8.00
C TYR A 300 9.22 7.21 -7.01
N LEU A 301 9.46 8.47 -6.69
CA LEU A 301 8.60 9.25 -5.81
C LEU A 301 7.30 9.63 -6.52
N ARG A 302 6.20 9.61 -5.76
CA ARG A 302 4.89 10.10 -6.18
C ARG A 302 4.32 11.01 -5.10
N VAL A 303 3.82 12.17 -5.51
CA VAL A 303 3.14 13.09 -4.59
C VAL A 303 1.87 12.42 -4.06
N VAL A 304 1.72 12.39 -2.74
CA VAL A 304 0.44 12.01 -2.13
C VAL A 304 -0.58 13.11 -2.45
N PRO A 305 -1.70 12.79 -3.11
CA PRO A 305 -2.72 13.79 -3.40
C PRO A 305 -3.18 14.42 -2.09
N LYS A 306 -3.15 15.75 -2.03
CA LYS A 306 -3.81 16.46 -0.92
C LYS A 306 -5.26 16.02 -0.92
N ARG A 307 -5.69 15.44 0.20
CA ARG A 307 -7.09 15.11 0.40
C ARG A 307 -7.84 16.43 0.28
N ARG A 308 -8.54 16.63 -0.84
CA ARG A 308 -9.60 17.62 -0.94
C ARG A 308 -10.76 17.05 -0.16
N SER A 309 -10.66 17.06 1.16
CA SER A 309 -11.84 16.87 1.97
C SER A 309 -12.76 18.03 1.62
N ALA A 310 -13.97 17.73 1.13
CA ALA A 310 -15.00 18.70 0.81
C ALA A 310 -15.54 19.45 2.07
N LEU A 311 -14.72 19.52 3.12
CA LEU A 311 -15.06 19.84 4.50
C LEU A 311 -14.42 21.16 4.95
N LYS A 312 -13.69 21.88 4.08
CA LYS A 312 -13.39 23.30 4.31
C LYS A 312 -14.72 24.01 4.62
N ASN A 313 -14.93 24.38 5.89
CA ASN A 313 -16.10 25.07 6.44
C ASN A 313 -17.22 24.22 7.08
N LYS A 314 -17.05 22.90 7.30
CA LYS A 314 -17.99 22.15 8.16
C LYS A 314 -17.32 21.78 9.48
N ASN A 315 -17.87 22.27 10.59
CA ASN A 315 -17.39 21.94 11.93
C ASN A 315 -17.67 20.46 12.23
N LYS A 316 -16.63 19.61 12.21
CA LYS A 316 -16.77 18.15 12.38
C LYS A 316 -17.27 17.70 13.75
N PHE A 317 -17.30 18.60 14.73
CA PHE A 317 -17.71 18.33 16.11
C PHE A 317 -19.03 19.00 16.49
N GLU A 318 -19.58 19.86 15.63
CA GLU A 318 -21.01 20.19 15.72
C GLU A 318 -21.77 19.01 15.13
N VAL A 319 -21.90 17.97 15.94
CA VAL A 319 -23.11 17.17 15.89
C VAL A 319 -24.18 18.14 16.35
N GLU A 320 -24.79 18.89 15.43
CA GLU A 320 -26.11 19.43 15.69
C GLU A 320 -26.88 18.25 16.29
N SER A 321 -27.36 18.41 17.51
CA SER A 321 -28.33 17.50 18.08
C SER A 321 -29.52 17.56 17.14
N TRP A 322 -29.58 16.64 16.19
CA TRP A 322 -30.77 16.42 15.37
C TRP A 322 -31.78 15.77 16.31
N SER A 323 -32.35 16.59 17.20
CA SER A 323 -33.65 16.31 17.76
C SER A 323 -34.61 16.42 16.60
N MET A 324 -34.77 15.33 15.85
CA MET A 324 -35.95 15.16 15.02
C MET A 324 -37.11 15.17 16.01
N SER A 325 -37.86 16.27 16.02
CA SER A 325 -39.20 16.28 16.57
C SER A 325 -40.00 15.22 15.82
N ASP A 326 -40.54 14.25 16.55
CA ASP A 326 -41.28 13.06 16.12
C ASP A 326 -42.57 13.33 15.30
N GLU A 327 -42.77 14.52 14.74
CA GLU A 327 -44.08 14.90 14.19
C GLU A 327 -44.25 14.72 12.67
N ASP A 328 -43.20 14.47 11.87
CA ASP A 328 -43.38 14.42 10.40
C ASP A 328 -42.50 13.38 9.67
N VAL A 329 -42.72 12.08 9.86
CA VAL A 329 -42.42 11.07 8.81
C VAL A 329 -43.50 9.98 8.78
N GLY A 330 -44.63 10.30 8.15
CA GLY A 330 -45.45 9.28 7.51
C GLY A 330 -44.84 8.91 6.16
N GLY A 331 -44.13 7.78 6.09
CA GLY A 331 -43.64 7.28 4.80
C GLY A 331 -42.55 6.22 4.87
N ALA A 332 -42.98 4.95 4.77
CA ALA A 332 -42.20 3.83 4.25
C ALA A 332 -40.82 3.56 4.88
N GLY A 333 -40.79 3.30 6.19
CA GLY A 333 -39.70 2.52 6.79
C GLY A 333 -39.99 1.02 6.63
N ALA A 334 -39.11 0.30 5.92
CA ALA A 334 -39.10 -1.15 5.95
C ALA A 334 -38.74 -1.60 7.38
N THR A 335 -39.76 -1.93 8.16
CA THR A 335 -39.61 -2.61 9.44
C THR A 335 -39.01 -3.99 9.20
N MET A 336 -37.74 -4.19 9.59
CA MET A 336 -37.24 -5.54 9.88
C MET A 336 -38.00 -6.04 11.12
N GLN A 337 -39.07 -6.79 10.89
CA GLN A 337 -39.77 -7.53 11.93
C GLN A 337 -38.89 -8.71 12.34
N PHE A 338 -38.16 -8.54 13.45
CA PHE A 338 -37.74 -9.69 14.24
C PHE A 338 -39.03 -10.28 14.85
N LEU A 339 -39.51 -11.37 14.25
CA LEU A 339 -40.66 -12.11 14.77
C LEU A 339 -40.27 -12.76 16.10
N ASP A 340 -40.75 -12.16 17.18
CA ASP A 340 -40.87 -12.80 18.50
C ASP A 340 -41.82 -13.98 18.38
N ASN A 341 -41.29 -15.15 18.05
CA ASN A 341 -41.98 -16.42 18.24
C ASN A 341 -41.74 -16.87 19.68
N GLU A 342 -42.62 -16.47 20.60
CA GLU A 342 -42.92 -17.25 21.81
C GLU A 342 -44.11 -16.61 22.56
N THR A 343 -45.33 -17.05 22.24
CA THR A 343 -46.45 -16.99 23.20
C THR A 343 -47.53 -18.00 22.84
N GLU A 344 -48.15 -18.57 23.88
CA GLU A 344 -49.12 -19.69 23.93
C GLU A 344 -48.46 -21.09 24.03
N GLU A 345 -48.68 -21.93 25.05
CA GLU A 345 -49.44 -21.98 26.30
C GLU A 345 -48.58 -22.86 27.27
N LYS A 346 -48.69 -22.89 28.61
CA LYS A 346 -49.86 -23.36 29.38
C LYS A 346 -49.49 -23.35 30.87
N LEU A 347 -50.47 -22.99 31.70
CA LEU A 347 -50.48 -23.15 33.15
C LEU A 347 -50.09 -24.57 33.60
N ILE A 348 -49.33 -24.68 34.70
CA ILE A 348 -49.64 -25.44 35.93
C ILE A 348 -48.57 -25.07 36.99
N GLY A 349 -49.02 -24.65 38.17
CA GLY A 349 -48.14 -24.30 39.27
C GLY A 349 -47.53 -25.50 39.99
N ARG A 350 -46.36 -25.31 40.61
CA ARG A 350 -46.00 -25.96 41.88
C ARG A 350 -44.80 -25.32 42.56
N SER A 351 -45.01 -25.15 43.86
CA SER A 351 -44.13 -24.96 45.01
C SER A 351 -42.61 -25.17 44.86
N SER A 352 -41.88 -24.25 45.51
CA SER A 352 -40.69 -24.46 46.37
C SER A 352 -39.66 -25.51 45.98
N GLU A 353 -38.42 -25.08 45.74
CA GLU A 353 -37.28 -25.37 46.62
C GLU A 353 -36.00 -24.70 46.09
N LYS A 354 -35.18 -24.20 47.02
CA LYS A 354 -33.79 -23.81 46.77
C LYS A 354 -32.97 -25.08 46.50
N PRO A 355 -31.87 -24.96 45.76
CA PRO A 355 -30.60 -25.35 46.38
C PRO A 355 -29.49 -24.32 46.17
N LYS A 356 -28.64 -24.25 47.19
CA LYS A 356 -27.25 -23.79 47.09
C LYS A 356 -26.50 -24.81 46.25
N ASP A 357 -25.53 -24.39 45.43
CA ASP A 357 -24.25 -25.08 45.33
C ASP A 357 -23.17 -24.24 44.68
N GLU A 358 -21.95 -24.54 45.12
CA GLU A 358 -20.70 -23.82 44.97
C GLU A 358 -20.10 -23.96 43.57
N ILE A 359 -19.59 -22.85 43.02
CA ILE A 359 -18.78 -22.83 41.80
C ILE A 359 -17.32 -23.12 42.20
N LYS A 360 -16.80 -24.29 41.81
CA LYS A 360 -15.35 -24.56 41.74
C LYS A 360 -14.89 -24.46 40.29
N VAL A 361 -13.97 -23.53 40.06
CA VAL A 361 -13.28 -23.27 38.80
C VAL A 361 -12.15 -24.29 38.61
N GLY A 362 -12.10 -24.94 37.44
CA GLY A 362 -10.97 -25.74 36.96
C GLY A 362 -10.61 -25.31 35.52
N PRO A 363 -9.34 -25.44 35.08
CA PRO A 363 -8.86 -24.89 33.82
C PRO A 363 -9.23 -25.78 32.61
N PRO A 364 -9.38 -25.22 31.40
CA PRO A 364 -9.74 -26.01 30.22
C PRO A 364 -8.54 -26.77 29.64
N THR A 365 -8.75 -28.07 29.44
CA THR A 365 -7.91 -28.98 28.66
C THR A 365 -8.19 -28.87 27.16
N SER A 366 -7.11 -28.69 26.41
CA SER A 366 -7.01 -28.78 24.94
C SER A 366 -7.37 -30.19 24.43
N THR A 367 -8.25 -30.28 23.44
CA THR A 367 -8.47 -31.48 22.63
C THR A 367 -8.35 -31.12 21.15
N SER A 368 -7.45 -31.81 20.46
CA SER A 368 -7.21 -31.78 19.02
C SER A 368 -8.32 -32.55 18.27
N PRO A 369 -8.63 -32.21 17.01
CA PRO A 369 -9.56 -33.02 16.23
C PRO A 369 -8.87 -34.24 15.57
N ASP A 370 -9.61 -35.34 15.61
CA ASP A 370 -9.31 -36.65 15.07
C ASP A 370 -9.33 -36.73 13.54
N LYS A 371 -8.59 -37.71 13.04
CA LYS A 371 -8.53 -38.18 11.66
C LYS A 371 -9.88 -38.74 11.21
N VAL A 372 -10.33 -38.33 10.03
CA VAL A 372 -11.45 -38.97 9.33
C VAL A 372 -10.89 -39.95 8.30
N ASP A 373 -11.22 -41.21 8.51
CA ASP A 373 -10.92 -42.38 7.67
C ASP A 373 -12.12 -42.58 6.72
N THR A 374 -11.92 -42.40 5.41
CA THR A 374 -12.97 -42.62 4.39
C THR A 374 -12.76 -43.96 3.71
N THR A 375 -13.55 -44.94 4.12
CA THR A 375 -13.74 -46.22 3.44
C THR A 375 -14.67 -46.04 2.24
N ALA A 376 -14.16 -46.40 1.05
CA ALA A 376 -14.91 -46.48 -0.18
C ALA A 376 -15.92 -47.64 -0.12
N SER A 377 -17.16 -47.37 -0.48
CA SER A 377 -18.17 -48.39 -0.82
C SER A 377 -18.56 -48.22 -2.28
N ASP A 378 -18.43 -49.32 -3.00
CA ASP A 378 -18.92 -49.54 -4.35
C ASP A 378 -20.44 -49.31 -4.41
N ASP A 379 -20.89 -48.54 -5.40
CA ASP A 379 -22.17 -48.82 -6.04
C ASP A 379 -22.20 -48.26 -7.47
N ALA A 380 -22.40 -49.19 -8.41
CA ALA A 380 -22.51 -48.95 -9.84
C ALA A 380 -23.87 -48.35 -10.20
N PRO A 381 -23.95 -47.57 -11.29
CA PRO A 381 -25.17 -47.53 -12.07
C PRO A 381 -24.99 -48.04 -13.50
N VAL A 382 -26.09 -48.67 -13.89
CA VAL A 382 -26.36 -49.41 -15.11
C VAL A 382 -26.33 -48.53 -16.36
N ARG A 383 -25.64 -49.07 -17.35
CA ARG A 383 -25.62 -48.81 -18.79
C ARG A 383 -27.01 -48.54 -19.39
N SER A 384 -27.18 -47.39 -20.05
CA SER A 384 -28.16 -47.23 -21.13
C SER A 384 -27.45 -46.75 -22.40
N GLU A 385 -27.33 -47.67 -23.34
CA GLU A 385 -26.96 -47.41 -24.72
C GLU A 385 -28.12 -46.71 -25.43
N ASN A 386 -27.86 -45.59 -26.09
CA ASN A 386 -28.60 -45.20 -27.29
C ASN A 386 -27.65 -44.51 -28.26
N ASN A 387 -27.57 -45.14 -29.43
CA ASN A 387 -26.99 -44.64 -30.67
C ASN A 387 -27.60 -43.29 -31.06
N ASP A 388 -26.74 -42.35 -31.46
CA ASP A 388 -26.98 -41.48 -32.62
C ASP A 388 -25.62 -41.15 -33.21
N SER A 389 -25.21 -41.99 -34.17
CA SER A 389 -24.06 -41.76 -35.04
C SER A 389 -24.44 -40.82 -36.18
N ASP A 390 -23.44 -40.08 -36.66
CA ASP A 390 -23.35 -39.45 -37.99
C ASP A 390 -23.49 -37.91 -38.02
N ASN A 391 -22.62 -37.16 -37.31
CA ASN A 391 -22.21 -35.82 -37.77
C ASN A 391 -20.90 -35.21 -37.21
N ASP A 392 -19.87 -36.00 -36.85
CA ASP A 392 -18.70 -35.46 -36.11
C ASP A 392 -17.45 -35.11 -36.95
N ASN A 393 -17.41 -35.37 -38.26
CA ASN A 393 -16.19 -35.19 -39.06
C ASN A 393 -15.88 -33.75 -39.52
N ALA A 394 -16.69 -32.74 -39.16
CA ALA A 394 -16.48 -31.35 -39.61
C ALA A 394 -16.03 -30.38 -38.49
N LEU A 395 -16.04 -30.82 -37.23
CA LEU A 395 -15.61 -30.02 -36.07
C LEU A 395 -14.12 -30.22 -35.74
N GLU A 396 -13.58 -31.43 -35.92
CA GLU A 396 -12.18 -31.73 -35.60
C GLU A 396 -11.17 -30.91 -36.43
N ASP A 397 -11.48 -30.61 -37.69
CA ASP A 397 -10.58 -29.84 -38.57
C ASP A 397 -10.47 -28.35 -38.17
N LYS A 398 -11.48 -27.78 -37.49
CA LYS A 398 -11.44 -26.38 -37.05
C LYS A 398 -10.61 -26.22 -35.78
N ASP A 399 -10.73 -27.17 -34.85
CA ASP A 399 -10.00 -27.14 -33.59
C ASP A 399 -8.52 -27.45 -33.81
N LEU A 400 -8.19 -28.35 -34.73
CA LEU A 400 -6.81 -28.59 -35.17
C LEU A 400 -6.18 -27.35 -35.80
N LYS A 401 -6.93 -26.61 -36.63
CA LYS A 401 -6.41 -25.39 -37.27
C LYS A 401 -6.19 -24.26 -36.27
N ALA A 402 -7.09 -24.10 -35.29
CA ALA A 402 -6.93 -23.12 -34.20
C ALA A 402 -5.74 -23.47 -33.30
N ALA A 403 -5.52 -24.74 -33.00
CA ALA A 403 -4.38 -25.19 -32.21
C ALA A 403 -3.03 -24.95 -32.93
N ILE A 404 -2.97 -25.14 -34.25
CA ILE A 404 -1.78 -24.84 -35.05
C ILE A 404 -1.49 -23.33 -35.08
N GLU A 405 -2.51 -22.49 -35.26
CA GLU A 405 -2.35 -21.02 -35.28
C GLU A 405 -1.93 -20.47 -33.90
N ALA A 406 -2.45 -21.04 -32.81
CA ALA A 406 -2.01 -20.74 -31.44
C ALA A 406 -0.56 -21.16 -31.17
N ALA A 407 -0.13 -22.32 -31.70
CA ALA A 407 1.25 -22.77 -31.57
C ALA A 407 2.23 -21.91 -32.38
N GLU A 408 1.86 -21.48 -33.58
CA GLU A 408 2.69 -20.58 -34.41
C GLU A 408 2.83 -19.18 -33.80
N THR A 409 1.76 -18.63 -33.23
CA THR A 409 1.80 -17.33 -32.54
C THR A 409 2.67 -17.38 -31.28
N ALA A 410 2.58 -18.45 -30.48
CA ALA A 410 3.46 -18.66 -29.33
C ALA A 410 4.94 -18.80 -29.74
N ALA A 411 5.23 -19.47 -30.86
CA ALA A 411 6.59 -19.61 -31.37
C ALA A 411 7.18 -18.28 -31.86
N VAL A 412 6.37 -17.41 -32.49
CA VAL A 412 6.78 -16.06 -32.91
C VAL A 412 7.04 -15.17 -31.69
N GLU A 413 6.21 -15.25 -30.66
CA GLU A 413 6.41 -14.49 -29.42
C GLU A 413 7.68 -14.94 -28.67
N ALA A 414 7.94 -16.25 -28.63
CA ALA A 414 9.17 -16.79 -28.05
C ALA A 414 10.43 -16.27 -28.75
N ARG A 415 10.43 -16.20 -30.10
CA ARG A 415 11.56 -15.61 -30.87
C ARG A 415 11.74 -14.12 -30.59
N ARG A 416 10.65 -13.35 -30.47
CA ARG A 416 10.73 -11.92 -30.09
C ARG A 416 11.31 -11.72 -28.69
N LYS A 417 10.96 -12.59 -27.74
CA LYS A 417 11.52 -12.56 -26.38
C LYS A 417 13.01 -12.90 -26.38
N GLU A 418 13.44 -13.87 -27.19
CA GLU A 418 14.85 -14.22 -27.36
C GLU A 418 15.67 -13.07 -27.99
N GLU A 419 15.17 -12.44 -29.06
CA GLU A 419 15.82 -11.29 -29.70
C GLU A 419 15.92 -10.08 -28.74
N LYS A 420 14.87 -9.83 -27.94
CA LYS A 420 14.88 -8.76 -26.92
C LYS A 420 15.91 -9.03 -25.83
N LEU A 421 16.02 -10.28 -25.37
CA LEU A 421 17.04 -10.68 -24.39
C LEU A 421 18.45 -10.56 -24.96
N GLU A 422 18.68 -10.90 -26.22
CA GLU A 422 20.00 -10.74 -26.86
C GLU A 422 20.37 -9.25 -26.99
N MET A 423 19.42 -8.38 -27.33
CA MET A 423 19.64 -6.94 -27.40
C MET A 423 19.99 -6.35 -26.02
N LEU A 424 19.31 -6.79 -24.96
CA LEU A 424 19.59 -6.37 -23.59
C LEU A 424 20.98 -6.85 -23.13
N LYS A 425 21.37 -8.09 -23.44
CA LYS A 425 22.72 -8.60 -23.16
C LYS A 425 23.81 -7.75 -23.84
N LYS A 426 23.64 -7.42 -25.13
CA LYS A 426 24.59 -6.54 -25.86
C LYS A 426 24.68 -5.14 -25.25
N ARG A 427 23.57 -4.56 -24.78
CA ARG A 427 23.58 -3.26 -24.10
C ARG A 427 24.29 -3.34 -22.74
N ALA A 428 24.07 -4.41 -21.98
CA ALA A 428 24.73 -4.61 -20.70
C ALA A 428 26.26 -4.77 -20.86
N GLU A 429 26.70 -5.55 -21.85
CA GLU A 429 28.13 -5.72 -22.17
C GLU A 429 28.79 -4.38 -22.58
N ALA A 430 28.13 -3.58 -23.43
CA ALA A 430 28.61 -2.26 -23.81
C ALA A 430 28.69 -1.28 -22.61
N ALA A 431 27.74 -1.35 -21.68
CA ALA A 431 27.75 -0.54 -20.46
C ALA A 431 28.89 -0.94 -19.50
N ILE A 432 29.22 -2.24 -19.44
CA ILE A 432 30.35 -2.73 -18.65
C ILE A 432 31.68 -2.28 -19.27
N GLU A 433 31.82 -2.35 -20.59
CA GLU A 433 33.04 -1.93 -21.28
C GLU A 433 33.30 -0.41 -21.13
N THR A 434 32.26 0.42 -21.25
CA THR A 434 32.36 1.87 -21.03
C THR A 434 32.75 2.21 -19.60
N ARG A 435 32.19 1.52 -18.59
CA ARG A 435 32.60 1.68 -17.18
C ARG A 435 34.04 1.25 -16.94
N ARG A 436 34.52 0.18 -17.61
CA ARG A 436 35.91 -0.26 -17.51
C ARG A 436 36.86 0.78 -18.08
N LYS A 437 36.57 1.32 -19.28
CA LYS A 437 37.35 2.41 -19.89
C LYS A 437 37.38 3.66 -19.00
N ALA A 438 36.25 4.05 -18.41
CA ALA A 438 36.19 5.19 -17.50
C ALA A 438 37.03 4.99 -16.22
N LYS A 439 37.06 3.77 -15.67
CA LYS A 439 37.93 3.43 -14.52
C LYS A 439 39.42 3.50 -14.90
N ASP A 440 39.79 2.96 -16.05
CA ASP A 440 41.17 2.97 -16.53
C ASP A 440 41.65 4.41 -16.83
N ASP A 441 40.80 5.25 -17.43
CA ASP A 441 41.12 6.66 -17.67
C ASP A 441 41.23 7.48 -16.37
N ASN A 442 40.38 7.20 -15.37
CA ASN A 442 40.46 7.88 -14.08
C ASN A 442 41.71 7.48 -13.30
N LYS A 443 42.11 6.20 -13.38
CA LYS A 443 43.37 5.73 -12.81
C LYS A 443 44.57 6.39 -13.49
N ARG A 444 44.55 6.52 -14.82
CA ARG A 444 45.62 7.21 -15.56
C ARG A 444 45.73 8.69 -15.16
N ARG A 445 44.60 9.37 -14.97
CA ARG A 445 44.59 10.76 -14.47
C ARG A 445 45.17 10.89 -13.06
N GLN A 446 44.85 9.97 -12.17
CA GLN A 446 45.43 9.94 -10.82
C GLN A 446 46.96 9.74 -10.87
N GLU A 447 47.44 8.80 -11.68
CA GLU A 447 48.89 8.58 -11.87
C GLU A 447 49.58 9.82 -12.48
N GLU A 448 48.93 10.52 -13.41
CA GLU A 448 49.42 11.79 -13.99
C GLU A 448 49.47 12.93 -12.97
N GLU A 449 48.45 13.06 -12.10
CA GLU A 449 48.39 14.07 -11.03
C GLU A 449 49.45 13.80 -9.94
N GLU A 450 49.61 12.56 -9.49
CA GLU A 450 50.64 12.16 -8.52
C GLU A 450 52.06 12.41 -9.08
N ALA A 451 52.29 12.13 -10.37
CA ALA A 451 53.57 12.40 -11.02
C ALA A 451 53.86 13.91 -11.12
N ALA A 452 52.84 14.73 -11.40
CA ALA A 452 52.98 16.18 -11.44
C ALA A 452 53.24 16.78 -10.05
N GLU A 453 52.59 16.28 -9.00
CA GLU A 453 52.85 16.70 -7.62
C GLU A 453 54.28 16.33 -7.18
N ALA A 454 54.75 15.13 -7.51
CA ALA A 454 56.11 14.70 -7.24
C ALA A 454 57.17 15.55 -7.97
N GLN A 455 56.88 16.05 -9.17
CA GLN A 455 57.75 16.99 -9.88
C GLN A 455 57.78 18.37 -9.20
N ARG A 456 56.64 18.89 -8.75
CA ARG A 456 56.59 20.17 -8.03
C ARG A 456 57.36 20.14 -6.72
N LEU A 457 57.24 19.04 -5.96
CA LEU A 457 58.01 18.87 -4.72
C LEU A 457 59.52 18.84 -4.97
N LYS A 458 59.98 18.24 -6.08
CA LYS A 458 61.41 18.26 -6.46
C LYS A 458 61.88 19.66 -6.84
N GLU A 459 61.09 20.41 -7.60
CA GLU A 459 61.42 21.80 -7.96
C GLU A 459 61.44 22.73 -6.74
N GLU A 460 60.56 22.51 -5.77
CA GLU A 460 60.56 23.26 -4.49
C GLU A 460 61.80 22.93 -3.65
N GLU A 461 62.24 21.66 -3.63
CA GLU A 461 63.46 21.24 -2.94
C GLU A 461 64.73 21.81 -3.61
N GLU A 462 64.80 21.82 -4.94
CA GLU A 462 65.93 22.42 -5.68
C GLU A 462 66.01 23.93 -5.50
N ASN A 463 64.88 24.64 -5.43
CA ASN A 463 64.86 26.10 -5.19
C ASN A 463 65.13 26.48 -3.72
N SER A 464 65.12 25.51 -2.80
CA SER A 464 65.42 25.71 -1.38
C SER A 464 66.92 25.64 -1.05
N ILE A 465 67.76 25.21 -1.99
CA ILE A 465 69.22 25.08 -1.85
C ILE A 465 69.90 26.29 -2.50
#